data_AF-A0A150WKI8-F1
#
_entry.id   AF-A0A150WKI8-F1
#
_cell.length_a   1.000
_cell.length_b   1.000
_cell.length_c   1.000
_cell.angle_alpha   90.00
_cell.angle_beta   90.00
_cell.angle_gamma   90.00
#
_symmetry.space_group_name_H-M   'P 1'
#
loop_
_entity.id
_entity.type
_entity.pdbx_description
1 polymer ?
#
loop_
_entity_poly.entity_id
_entity_poly.type
_entity_poly.pdbx_seq_one_letter_code
_entity_poly.pdbx_strand_id
1 'polypeptide(L)'
;MDFGIKTFISTAAATLLLSLPAWSSEIFYVPAFCETSLLKIHVQNPSSSPQRLWTQVRGSTELQELHFDFDPKEKRSISGSEFLGSAQGFSIKTWQPGALKITAQCDQENIIPLNQTTSPEVTHFFPPGIKSVKFNIQNLGWQSHPVLLTAFSANGSVIGSKNIDIKDYDTSAMKWTLEENIAKVEVRSEGRVHSWGFFPNGISESFSPGVSLKPVLLKPDTSKTYFLISTRDARPNESYVVGFSDPEQIKTARAQINTTGFEKILVARLQMGHGGFNRNYFSKDHAPYSWSVSEVDAFADFAHISCDGSPDIVEERLLQYTNDGGRICFWRYRVVRELTNHEVSVGALNP
;
A
#
# COMPACT_ATOMS: atom_id res chain seq x y z
N MET A 1 -44.18 -33.77 -25.69
CA MET A 1 -43.73 -33.11 -24.45
C MET A 1 -42.23 -33.12 -24.51
N ASP A 2 -41.61 -31.98 -24.80
CA ASP A 2 -40.18 -31.72 -24.54
C ASP A 2 -39.90 -30.25 -24.89
N PHE A 3 -40.18 -29.39 -23.92
CA PHE A 3 -39.77 -28.00 -23.89
C PHE A 3 -39.34 -27.70 -22.46
N GLY A 4 -38.03 -27.61 -22.23
CA GLY A 4 -37.49 -27.20 -20.95
C GLY A 4 -36.01 -27.53 -20.85
N ILE A 5 -35.24 -26.64 -20.21
CA ILE A 5 -33.81 -26.82 -19.91
C ILE A 5 -32.85 -26.46 -21.07
N LYS A 6 -33.00 -25.29 -21.70
CA LYS A 6 -31.87 -24.62 -22.38
C LYS A 6 -31.70 -23.13 -22.08
N THR A 7 -32.56 -22.52 -21.25
CA THR A 7 -32.61 -21.05 -21.11
C THR A 7 -32.23 -20.50 -19.72
N PHE A 8 -31.83 -21.35 -18.76
CA PHE A 8 -31.55 -20.89 -17.39
C PHE A 8 -30.07 -20.69 -17.02
N ILE A 9 -29.13 -21.01 -17.90
CA ILE A 9 -27.68 -20.88 -17.59
C ILE A 9 -27.10 -19.52 -18.06
N SER A 10 -27.75 -18.81 -19.00
CA SER A 10 -27.17 -17.54 -19.50
C SER A 10 -27.42 -16.33 -18.58
N THR A 11 -28.47 -16.34 -17.76
CA THR A 11 -28.79 -15.21 -16.87
C THR A 11 -27.96 -15.20 -15.59
N ALA A 12 -27.59 -16.36 -15.04
CA ALA A 12 -26.76 -16.42 -13.82
C ALA A 12 -25.31 -15.93 -14.07
N ALA A 13 -24.76 -16.17 -15.26
CA ALA A 13 -23.43 -15.67 -15.63
C ALA A 13 -23.42 -14.15 -15.90
N ALA A 14 -24.53 -13.59 -16.43
CA ALA A 14 -24.66 -12.15 -16.64
C ALA A 14 -24.78 -11.37 -15.32
N THR A 15 -25.39 -11.95 -14.28
CA THR A 15 -25.48 -11.29 -12.96
C THR A 15 -24.15 -11.28 -12.20
N LEU A 16 -23.25 -12.23 -12.47
CA LEU A 16 -21.88 -12.23 -11.91
C LEU A 16 -20.97 -11.15 -12.52
N LEU A 17 -21.32 -10.63 -13.70
CA LEU A 17 -20.61 -9.52 -14.37
C LEU A 17 -21.21 -8.14 -14.04
N LEU A 18 -22.42 -8.09 -13.50
CA LEU A 18 -23.06 -6.85 -13.07
C LEU A 18 -22.67 -6.49 -11.63
N SER A 19 -21.49 -5.90 -11.54
CA SER A 19 -21.17 -4.76 -10.66
C SER A 19 -21.46 -4.94 -9.17
N LEU A 20 -20.76 -5.86 -8.50
CA LEU A 20 -20.30 -5.50 -7.16
C LEU A 20 -19.08 -4.58 -7.37
N PRO A 21 -19.16 -3.29 -7.00
CA PRO A 21 -17.95 -2.49 -6.93
C PRO A 21 -17.01 -3.19 -5.95
N ALA A 22 -15.91 -3.76 -6.43
CA ALA A 22 -14.80 -4.10 -5.54
C ALA A 22 -14.10 -2.76 -5.31
N TRP A 23 -14.48 -2.12 -4.21
CA TRP A 23 -13.81 -0.92 -3.74
C TRP A 23 -12.37 -1.30 -3.45
N SER A 24 -11.42 -0.43 -3.83
CA SER A 24 -10.04 -0.57 -3.37
C SER A 24 -10.05 -0.50 -1.86
N SER A 25 -9.28 -1.35 -1.21
CA SER A 25 -9.13 -1.24 0.23
C SER A 25 -8.13 -0.14 0.57
N GLU A 26 -8.37 0.61 1.63
CA GLU A 26 -7.35 1.50 2.20
C GLU A 26 -6.59 0.80 3.31
N ILE A 27 -5.28 0.99 3.35
CA ILE A 27 -4.41 0.40 4.36
C ILE A 27 -3.62 1.49 5.05
N PHE A 28 -3.83 1.61 6.36
CA PHE A 28 -3.14 2.54 7.24
C PHE A 28 -2.06 1.78 8.00
N TYR A 29 -0.87 2.35 8.10
CA TYR A 29 0.25 1.73 8.83
C TYR A 29 0.49 2.45 10.15
N VAL A 30 0.82 1.68 11.18
CA VAL A 30 1.08 2.19 12.53
C VAL A 30 2.36 1.52 13.03
N PRO A 31 3.48 2.26 13.17
CA PRO A 31 4.69 1.74 13.78
C PRO A 31 4.44 1.51 15.27
N ALA A 32 5.20 0.63 15.94
CA ALA A 32 5.09 0.56 17.39
C ALA A 32 5.57 1.87 17.99
N PHE A 33 4.72 2.51 18.78
CA PHE A 33 5.04 3.78 19.43
C PHE A 33 4.74 3.78 20.93
N CYS A 34 4.01 2.79 21.43
CA CYS A 34 3.83 2.58 22.87
C CYS A 34 3.28 1.19 23.25
N GLU A 35 3.04 0.99 24.55
CA GLU A 35 2.50 -0.26 25.10
C GLU A 35 1.06 -0.54 24.64
N THR A 36 0.74 -1.82 24.44
CA THR A 36 -0.56 -2.25 23.89
C THR A 36 -1.75 -1.93 24.80
N SER A 37 -1.52 -1.87 26.12
CA SER A 37 -2.50 -1.48 27.13
C SER A 37 -2.85 0.01 27.09
N LEU A 38 -1.94 0.84 26.58
CA LEU A 38 -2.08 2.30 26.48
C LEU A 38 -2.55 2.74 25.09
N LEU A 39 -2.36 1.91 24.07
CA LEU A 39 -2.78 2.17 22.71
C LEU A 39 -4.30 2.12 22.56
N LYS A 40 -4.87 3.16 21.96
CA LYS A 40 -6.27 3.22 21.54
C LYS A 40 -6.38 3.65 20.09
N ILE A 41 -7.18 2.93 19.32
CA ILE A 41 -7.56 3.29 17.95
C ILE A 41 -8.97 3.85 17.99
N HIS A 42 -9.12 5.13 17.69
CA HIS A 42 -10.42 5.77 17.60
C HIS A 42 -10.91 5.72 16.16
N VAL A 43 -12.11 5.19 15.99
CA VAL A 43 -12.72 5.01 14.69
C VAL A 43 -14.06 5.70 14.69
N GLN A 44 -14.29 6.49 13.64
CA GLN A 44 -15.58 7.12 13.37
C GLN A 44 -16.07 6.67 12.00
N ASN A 45 -17.30 6.16 11.95
CA ASN A 45 -18.05 5.91 10.72
C ASN A 45 -18.96 7.11 10.41
N PRO A 46 -18.55 8.12 9.62
CA PRO A 46 -19.41 9.23 9.25
C PRO A 46 -20.50 8.85 8.23
N SER A 47 -20.49 7.65 7.65
CA SER A 47 -21.41 7.27 6.57
C SER A 47 -22.82 6.90 7.09
N SER A 48 -23.75 6.67 6.17
CA SER A 48 -25.10 6.17 6.45
C SER A 48 -25.22 4.65 6.33
N SER A 49 -24.13 3.96 6.00
CA SER A 49 -24.08 2.50 5.88
C SER A 49 -23.15 1.91 6.93
N PRO A 50 -23.36 0.62 7.31
CA PRO A 50 -22.38 -0.10 8.10
C PRO A 50 -21.03 -0.13 7.39
N GLN A 51 -19.96 -0.10 8.16
CA GLN A 51 -18.58 -0.18 7.67
C GLN A 51 -17.82 -1.24 8.47
N ARG A 52 -16.81 -1.84 7.84
CA ARG A 52 -15.94 -2.83 8.46
C ARG A 52 -14.48 -2.41 8.29
N LEU A 53 -13.70 -2.62 9.35
CA LEU A 53 -12.25 -2.55 9.31
C LEU A 53 -11.65 -3.86 9.81
N TRP A 54 -10.41 -4.09 9.43
CA TRP A 54 -9.58 -5.20 9.90
C TRP A 54 -8.29 -4.63 10.47
N THR A 55 -7.97 -4.97 11.71
CA THR A 55 -6.59 -4.82 12.21
C THR A 55 -5.78 -5.99 11.68
N GLN A 56 -4.53 -5.71 11.32
CA GLN A 56 -3.65 -6.65 10.64
C GLN A 56 -2.30 -6.65 11.34
N VAL A 57 -1.95 -7.80 11.91
CA VAL A 57 -0.71 -7.98 12.66
C VAL A 57 0.12 -9.03 11.95
N ARG A 58 1.36 -8.67 11.60
CA ARG A 58 2.25 -9.55 10.84
C ARG A 58 3.06 -10.41 11.81
N GLY A 59 2.83 -11.71 11.76
CA GLY A 59 3.74 -12.70 12.33
C GLY A 59 4.89 -13.00 11.36
N SER A 60 5.75 -13.97 11.73
CA SER A 60 6.87 -14.39 10.88
C SER A 60 6.44 -15.03 9.55
N THR A 61 5.26 -15.68 9.51
CA THR A 61 4.78 -16.40 8.32
C THR A 61 3.32 -16.14 7.99
N GLU A 62 2.56 -15.53 8.90
CA GLU A 62 1.11 -15.37 8.77
C GLU A 62 0.67 -13.94 9.07
N LEU A 63 -0.34 -13.48 8.33
CA LEU A 63 -1.04 -12.23 8.60
C LEU A 63 -2.25 -12.55 9.48
N GLN A 64 -2.22 -12.11 10.73
CA GLN A 64 -3.35 -12.24 11.65
C GLN A 64 -4.29 -11.06 11.43
N GLU A 65 -5.57 -11.35 11.20
CA GLU A 65 -6.59 -10.33 10.96
C GLU A 65 -7.71 -10.44 11.99
N LEU A 66 -8.07 -9.32 12.61
CA LEU A 66 -9.26 -9.20 13.46
C LEU A 66 -10.16 -8.11 12.90
N HIS A 67 -11.43 -8.42 12.68
CA HIS A 67 -12.37 -7.48 12.10
C HIS A 67 -13.26 -6.82 13.16
N PHE A 68 -13.68 -5.60 12.85
CA PHE A 68 -14.55 -4.81 13.69
C PHE A 68 -15.63 -4.15 12.83
N ASP A 69 -16.88 -4.37 13.20
CA ASP A 69 -18.04 -3.77 12.55
C ASP A 69 -18.43 -2.46 13.21
N PHE A 70 -18.80 -1.49 12.38
CA PHE A 70 -19.20 -0.15 12.79
C PHE A 70 -20.54 0.22 12.17
N ASP A 71 -21.53 0.46 13.01
CA ASP A 71 -22.84 0.94 12.61
C ASP A 71 -22.76 2.35 11.99
N PRO A 72 -23.76 2.75 11.19
CA PRO A 72 -23.85 4.12 10.68
C PRO A 72 -23.70 5.15 11.80
N LYS A 73 -22.86 6.16 11.60
CA LYS A 73 -22.59 7.25 12.57
C LYS A 73 -21.91 6.81 13.88
N GLU A 74 -21.52 5.55 14.03
CA GLU A 74 -20.83 5.07 15.23
C GLU A 74 -19.47 5.74 15.42
N LYS A 75 -19.12 5.97 16.69
CA LYS A 75 -17.79 6.33 17.15
C LYS A 75 -17.40 5.36 18.26
N ARG A 76 -16.30 4.63 18.08
CA ARG A 76 -15.82 3.66 19.07
C ARG A 76 -14.30 3.63 19.09
N SER A 77 -13.76 3.35 20.26
CA SER A 77 -12.33 3.10 20.46
C SER A 77 -12.08 1.60 20.55
N ILE A 78 -11.04 1.11 19.89
CA ILE A 78 -10.54 -0.26 20.00
C ILE A 78 -9.24 -0.20 20.80
N SER A 79 -9.13 -1.01 21.86
CA SER A 79 -7.89 -1.11 22.64
C SER A 79 -6.82 -1.90 21.88
N GLY A 80 -5.56 -1.46 21.95
CA GLY A 80 -4.44 -2.20 21.36
C GLY A 80 -4.35 -3.63 21.87
N SER A 81 -4.66 -3.85 23.15
CA SER A 81 -4.69 -5.18 23.78
C SER A 81 -5.73 -6.15 23.19
N GLU A 82 -6.72 -5.67 22.43
CA GLU A 82 -7.71 -6.54 21.78
C GLU A 82 -7.15 -7.28 20.57
N PHE A 83 -6.10 -6.74 19.92
CA PHE A 83 -5.55 -7.30 18.69
C PHE A 83 -4.02 -7.44 18.68
N LEU A 84 -3.30 -6.84 19.63
CA LEU A 84 -1.85 -6.97 19.77
C LEU A 84 -1.49 -7.76 21.02
N GLY A 85 -0.74 -8.85 20.85
CA GLY A 85 -0.14 -9.59 21.96
C GLY A 85 1.07 -8.89 22.61
N SER A 86 1.74 -8.01 21.88
CA SER A 86 2.89 -7.21 22.36
C SER A 86 3.05 -5.94 21.52
N ALA A 87 3.86 -4.99 21.98
CA ALA A 87 4.10 -3.74 21.25
C ALA A 87 4.87 -4.03 19.95
N GLN A 88 4.20 -3.89 18.81
CA GLN A 88 4.74 -4.10 17.47
C GLN A 88 3.99 -3.24 16.45
N GLY A 89 4.55 -3.10 15.25
CA GLY A 89 3.87 -2.43 14.15
C GLY A 89 2.67 -3.23 13.64
N PHE A 90 1.66 -2.56 13.13
CA PHE A 90 0.47 -3.18 12.56
C PHE A 90 -0.12 -2.31 11.44
N SER A 91 -1.08 -2.86 10.71
CA SER A 91 -1.88 -2.09 9.75
C SER A 91 -3.36 -2.17 10.07
N ILE A 92 -4.12 -1.21 9.57
CA ILE A 92 -5.57 -1.21 9.58
C ILE A 92 -6.05 -1.13 8.14
N LYS A 93 -6.86 -2.11 7.75
CA LYS A 93 -7.48 -2.18 6.44
C LYS A 93 -8.94 -1.77 6.52
N THR A 94 -9.42 -1.00 5.56
CA THR A 94 -10.84 -0.67 5.40
C THR A 94 -11.33 -1.13 4.03
N TRP A 95 -12.61 -1.48 3.93
CA TRP A 95 -13.18 -1.93 2.66
C TRP A 95 -13.41 -0.80 1.67
N GLN A 96 -13.77 0.38 2.17
CA GLN A 96 -14.20 1.50 1.37
C GLN A 96 -13.30 2.72 1.63
N PRO A 97 -12.66 3.28 0.59
CA PRO A 97 -11.78 4.42 0.77
C PRO A 97 -12.50 5.64 1.32
N GLY A 98 -11.90 6.27 2.33
CA GLY A 98 -12.42 7.45 3.01
C GLY A 98 -13.71 7.23 3.80
N ALA A 99 -14.19 5.99 3.93
CA ALA A 99 -15.44 5.70 4.63
C ALA A 99 -15.30 5.78 6.16
N LEU A 100 -14.10 5.57 6.68
CA LEU A 100 -13.78 5.63 8.11
C LEU A 100 -12.76 6.73 8.38
N LYS A 101 -12.93 7.45 9.49
CA LYS A 101 -11.90 8.32 10.05
C LYS A 101 -11.22 7.57 11.19
N ILE A 102 -9.91 7.39 11.08
CA ILE A 102 -9.15 6.57 12.01
C ILE A 102 -8.01 7.39 12.60
N THR A 103 -7.90 7.38 13.91
CA THR A 103 -6.80 8.01 14.64
C THR A 103 -6.24 7.05 15.68
N ALA A 104 -4.96 7.16 16.00
CA ALA A 104 -4.32 6.45 17.09
C ALA A 104 -4.02 7.41 18.24
N GLN A 105 -4.05 6.90 19.46
CA GLN A 105 -3.67 7.63 20.66
C GLN A 105 -2.89 6.68 21.57
N CYS A 106 -1.84 7.19 22.19
CA CYS A 106 -1.21 6.49 23.32
C CYS A 106 -1.51 7.22 24.63
N ASP A 107 -2.15 6.54 25.57
CA ASP A 107 -2.51 7.10 26.88
C ASP A 107 -3.14 8.50 26.79
N GLN A 108 -2.58 9.52 27.46
CA GLN A 108 -3.02 10.92 27.42
C GLN A 108 -2.26 11.77 26.39
N GLU A 109 -1.47 11.14 25.51
CA GLU A 109 -0.80 11.84 24.43
C GLU A 109 -1.77 12.32 23.35
N ASN A 110 -1.24 13.10 22.41
CA ASN A 110 -1.99 13.66 21.30
C ASN A 110 -2.59 12.58 20.39
N ILE A 111 -3.76 12.88 19.83
CA ILE A 111 -4.43 12.04 18.84
C ILE A 111 -3.73 12.19 17.48
N ILE A 112 -3.28 11.07 16.92
CA ILE A 112 -2.51 10.99 15.67
C ILE A 112 -3.45 10.52 14.56
N PRO A 113 -3.71 11.33 13.52
CA PRO A 113 -4.46 10.87 12.35
C PRO A 113 -3.63 9.84 11.56
N LEU A 114 -4.26 8.71 11.22
CA LEU A 114 -3.59 7.69 10.42
C LEU A 114 -3.53 8.11 8.95
N ASN A 115 -2.48 7.67 8.25
CA ASN A 115 -2.28 7.89 6.82
C ASN A 115 -1.78 6.62 6.12
N GLN A 116 -1.73 6.68 4.79
CA GLN A 116 -1.39 5.56 3.90
C GLN A 116 0.00 5.73 3.26
N THR A 117 0.81 6.66 3.75
CA THR A 117 2.12 6.96 3.15
C THR A 117 3.03 5.74 3.29
N THR A 118 3.54 5.22 2.18
CA THR A 118 4.42 4.04 2.15
C THR A 118 5.71 4.25 1.35
N SER A 119 6.04 5.51 1.05
CA SER A 119 7.20 5.92 0.25
C SER A 119 8.53 5.47 0.86
N PRO A 120 9.55 5.11 0.04
CA PRO A 120 10.91 4.94 0.55
C PRO A 120 11.57 6.26 0.94
N GLU A 121 11.02 7.41 0.51
CA GLU A 121 11.49 8.74 0.90
C GLU A 121 10.36 9.53 1.57
N VAL A 122 10.53 9.84 2.86
CA VAL A 122 9.58 10.58 3.67
C VAL A 122 10.27 11.76 4.34
N THR A 123 9.66 12.93 4.29
CA THR A 123 10.18 14.14 4.96
C THR A 123 9.28 14.55 6.11
N HIS A 124 9.88 14.80 7.27
CA HIS A 124 9.22 15.37 8.44
C HIS A 124 9.71 16.80 8.65
N PHE A 125 8.79 17.74 8.88
CA PHE A 125 9.10 19.15 9.12
C PHE A 125 8.87 19.51 10.60
N PHE A 126 9.71 20.39 11.13
CA PHE A 126 9.70 20.78 12.53
C PHE A 126 9.67 22.30 12.69
N PRO A 127 9.02 22.82 13.74
CA PRO A 127 9.05 24.25 14.03
C PRO A 127 10.47 24.72 14.41
N PRO A 128 10.74 26.05 14.38
CA PRO A 128 12.03 26.59 14.80
C PRO A 128 12.39 26.22 16.25
N GLY A 129 13.69 26.02 16.52
CA GLY A 129 14.21 25.78 17.87
C GLY A 129 14.21 24.32 18.34
N ILE A 130 13.74 23.38 17.50
CA ILE A 130 13.77 21.95 17.83
C ILE A 130 15.18 21.40 17.68
N LYS A 131 15.73 20.83 18.76
CA LYS A 131 17.04 20.13 18.75
C LYS A 131 16.93 18.64 19.02
N SER A 132 15.75 18.17 19.45
CA SER A 132 15.49 16.78 19.75
C SER A 132 14.23 16.33 19.06
N VAL A 133 14.28 15.17 18.42
CA VAL A 133 13.17 14.52 17.74
C VAL A 133 13.12 13.05 18.12
N LYS A 134 11.95 12.44 18.02
CA LYS A 134 11.73 11.01 18.19
C LYS A 134 11.08 10.46 16.93
N PHE A 135 11.53 9.30 16.50
CA PHE A 135 10.99 8.60 15.35
C PHE A 135 10.54 7.21 15.73
N ASN A 136 9.37 6.82 15.25
CA ASN A 136 8.92 5.43 15.19
C ASN A 136 8.82 5.07 13.71
N ILE A 137 9.59 4.08 13.28
CA ILE A 137 9.75 3.72 11.87
C ILE A 137 9.40 2.25 11.72
N GLN A 138 8.56 1.93 10.76
CA GLN A 138 8.18 0.57 10.39
C GLN A 138 8.74 0.26 9.00
N ASN A 139 9.46 -0.85 8.88
CA ASN A 139 9.77 -1.44 7.58
C ASN A 139 8.48 -2.03 7.01
N LEU A 140 8.19 -1.80 5.74
CA LEU A 140 7.02 -2.39 5.06
C LEU A 140 7.44 -3.40 3.97
N GLY A 141 8.72 -3.78 3.95
CA GLY A 141 9.26 -4.82 3.09
C GLY A 141 9.50 -6.14 3.83
N TRP A 142 9.58 -7.22 3.05
CA TRP A 142 9.98 -8.57 3.47
C TRP A 142 11.49 -8.80 3.45
N GLN A 143 12.25 -7.73 3.23
CA GLN A 143 13.70 -7.74 3.28
C GLN A 143 14.15 -6.68 4.28
N SER A 144 15.25 -6.95 4.97
CA SER A 144 15.88 -5.94 5.80
C SER A 144 16.55 -4.90 4.91
N HIS A 145 16.21 -3.63 5.15
CA HIS A 145 16.81 -2.51 4.45
C HIS A 145 17.36 -1.50 5.48
N PRO A 146 18.55 -0.91 5.22
CA PRO A 146 19.01 0.21 6.01
C PRO A 146 18.08 1.41 5.78
N VAL A 147 17.67 2.05 6.87
CA VAL A 147 16.92 3.29 6.85
C VAL A 147 17.85 4.44 7.27
N LEU A 148 18.13 5.32 6.32
CA LEU A 148 18.95 6.50 6.49
C LEU A 148 18.09 7.70 6.90
N LEU A 149 18.33 8.23 8.08
CA LEU A 149 17.79 9.51 8.53
C LEU A 149 18.83 10.61 8.29
N THR A 150 18.44 11.70 7.64
CA THR A 150 19.28 12.88 7.42
C THR A 150 18.57 14.11 7.96
N ALA A 151 19.18 14.78 8.94
CA ALA A 151 18.65 16.00 9.54
C ALA A 151 19.23 17.22 8.85
N PHE A 152 18.38 18.21 8.61
CA PHE A 152 18.76 19.47 7.97
C PHE A 152 18.39 20.66 8.85
N SER A 153 19.23 21.69 8.83
CA SER A 153 18.91 22.99 9.42
C SER A 153 18.04 23.83 8.49
N ALA A 154 17.60 24.99 8.96
CA ALA A 154 16.70 25.88 8.22
C ALA A 154 17.29 26.42 6.90
N ASN A 155 18.61 26.45 6.77
CA ASN A 155 19.29 26.86 5.54
C ASN A 155 19.50 25.69 4.53
N GLY A 156 19.08 24.47 4.90
CA GLY A 156 19.22 23.27 4.07
C GLY A 156 20.56 22.54 4.23
N SER A 157 21.42 22.93 5.17
CA SER A 157 22.66 22.21 5.46
C SER A 157 22.37 20.92 6.22
N VAL A 158 23.08 19.84 5.90
CA VAL A 158 23.03 18.58 6.66
C VAL A 158 23.72 18.80 8.00
N ILE A 159 23.00 18.57 9.09
CA ILE A 159 23.50 18.74 10.47
C ILE A 159 23.66 17.41 11.22
N GLY A 160 23.22 16.31 10.61
CA GLY A 160 23.38 14.97 11.17
C GLY A 160 22.84 13.90 10.24
N SER A 161 23.40 12.70 10.38
CA SER A 161 22.89 11.51 9.71
C SER A 161 22.94 10.31 10.65
N LYS A 162 21.97 9.42 10.52
CA LYS A 162 21.89 8.18 11.31
C LYS A 162 21.36 7.06 10.42
N ASN A 163 21.97 5.90 10.49
CA ASN A 163 21.48 4.70 9.83
C ASN A 163 20.89 3.75 10.89
N ILE A 164 19.76 3.12 10.57
CA ILE A 164 19.15 2.08 11.39
C ILE A 164 18.79 0.90 10.50
N ASP A 165 19.12 -0.31 10.94
CA ASP A 165 18.72 -1.52 10.25
C ASP A 165 17.42 -2.04 10.86
N ILE A 166 16.37 -2.14 10.05
CA ILE A 166 15.08 -2.67 10.47
C ILE A 166 14.82 -3.95 9.68
N LYS A 167 14.42 -5.02 10.37
CA LYS A 167 14.14 -6.31 9.76
C LYS A 167 12.68 -6.40 9.30
N ASP A 168 12.37 -7.46 8.60
CA ASP A 168 11.09 -7.81 7.95
C ASP A 168 9.86 -7.32 8.73
N TYR A 169 9.16 -6.32 8.18
CA TYR A 169 7.98 -5.69 8.81
C TYR A 169 8.13 -5.15 10.25
N ASP A 170 9.35 -5.14 10.78
CA ASP A 170 9.66 -4.73 12.14
C ASP A 170 9.61 -3.22 12.29
N THR A 171 9.70 -2.76 13.53
CA THR A 171 9.60 -1.37 13.92
C THR A 171 10.79 -0.95 14.78
N SER A 172 11.23 0.29 14.63
CA SER A 172 12.32 0.87 15.40
C SER A 172 11.89 2.21 15.96
N ALA A 173 12.12 2.38 17.26
CA ALA A 173 11.89 3.63 17.96
C ALA A 173 13.24 4.25 18.34
N MET A 174 13.43 5.51 18.02
CA MET A 174 14.66 6.22 18.38
C MET A 174 14.39 7.68 18.77
N LYS A 175 15.12 8.15 19.78
CA LYS A 175 15.27 9.57 20.07
C LYS A 175 16.60 10.06 19.50
N TRP A 176 16.60 11.23 18.91
CA TRP A 176 17.76 11.86 18.32
C TRP A 176 17.86 13.31 18.76
N THR A 177 18.97 13.66 19.40
CA THR A 177 19.29 15.03 19.81
C THR A 177 20.54 15.49 19.06
N LEU A 178 20.48 16.70 18.51
CA LEU A 178 21.54 17.33 17.72
C LEU A 178 21.95 18.66 18.36
N GLU A 179 23.16 19.13 18.04
CA GLU A 179 23.70 20.39 18.57
C GLU A 179 23.00 21.62 17.95
N GLU A 180 22.60 21.49 16.69
CA GLU A 180 21.91 22.51 15.89
C GLU A 180 20.39 22.32 15.85
N ASN A 181 19.68 23.39 15.48
CA ASN A 181 18.23 23.34 15.29
C ASN A 181 17.86 22.56 14.01
N ILE A 182 16.98 21.58 14.17
CA ILE A 182 16.42 20.71 13.15
C ILE A 182 15.22 21.40 12.52
N ALA A 183 15.28 21.66 11.21
CA ALA A 183 14.14 22.17 10.45
C ALA A 183 13.37 21.06 9.74
N LYS A 184 14.08 20.04 9.25
CA LYS A 184 13.48 18.83 8.68
C LYS A 184 14.37 17.61 8.87
N VAL A 185 13.76 16.44 8.82
CA VAL A 185 14.46 15.15 8.72
C VAL A 185 13.90 14.39 7.53
N GLU A 186 14.80 13.92 6.67
CA GLU A 186 14.48 13.02 5.57
C GLU A 186 14.77 11.59 6.02
N VAL A 187 13.79 10.71 5.90
CA VAL A 187 13.87 9.27 6.13
C VAL A 187 13.92 8.60 4.77
N ARG A 188 14.98 7.85 4.49
CA ARG A 188 15.23 7.19 3.20
C ARG A 188 15.50 5.70 3.40
N SER A 189 14.93 4.87 2.55
CA SER A 189 15.18 3.42 2.49
C SER A 189 15.24 2.95 1.05
N GLU A 190 15.82 1.77 0.79
CA GLU A 190 15.67 1.11 -0.51
C GLU A 190 14.27 0.53 -0.70
N GLY A 191 13.62 0.16 0.41
CA GLY A 191 12.29 -0.43 0.45
C GLY A 191 11.22 0.52 0.98
N ARG A 192 10.00 -0.01 1.05
CA ARG A 192 8.83 0.71 1.59
C ARG A 192 9.02 0.92 3.09
N VAL A 193 8.83 2.16 3.56
CA VAL A 193 8.86 2.47 4.99
C VAL A 193 7.68 3.35 5.36
N HIS A 194 7.32 3.30 6.63
CA HIS A 194 6.37 4.21 7.23
C HIS A 194 6.96 4.79 8.50
N SER A 195 6.88 6.11 8.68
CA SER A 195 7.54 6.78 9.79
C SER A 195 6.66 7.84 10.44
N TRP A 196 6.71 7.89 11.76
CA TRP A 196 6.10 8.93 12.59
C TRP A 196 7.19 9.74 13.27
N GLY A 197 7.17 11.06 13.08
CA GLY A 197 8.08 11.99 13.72
C GLY A 197 7.40 12.69 14.90
N PHE A 198 8.14 12.87 15.98
CA PHE A 198 7.69 13.55 17.19
C PHE A 198 8.73 14.57 17.63
N PHE A 199 8.26 15.67 18.21
CA PHE A 199 9.13 16.70 18.78
C PHE A 199 8.58 17.22 20.12
N PRO A 200 9.45 17.68 21.03
CA PRO A 200 9.02 18.26 22.30
C PRO A 200 8.16 19.52 22.08
N ASN A 201 7.05 19.61 22.81
CA ASN A 201 6.19 20.78 22.87
C ASN A 201 5.78 21.01 24.33
N GLY A 202 6.62 21.75 25.08
CA GLY A 202 6.45 21.90 26.52
C GLY A 202 6.68 20.57 27.25
N ILE A 203 5.64 20.07 27.93
CA ILE A 203 5.66 18.80 28.67
C ILE A 203 5.19 17.59 27.86
N SER A 204 4.68 17.80 26.63
CA SER A 204 4.16 16.74 25.76
C SER A 204 4.95 16.64 24.45
N GLU A 205 4.69 15.58 23.68
CA GLU A 205 5.22 15.41 22.33
C GLU A 205 4.17 15.83 21.29
N SER A 206 4.60 16.56 20.26
CA SER A 206 3.77 16.90 19.09
C SER A 206 4.17 16.05 17.90
N PHE A 207 3.17 15.65 17.11
CA PHE A 207 3.33 14.83 15.92
C PHE A 207 3.71 15.68 14.69
N SER A 208 4.69 15.21 13.93
CA SER A 208 5.06 15.72 12.62
C SER A 208 4.71 14.66 11.57
N PRO A 209 3.70 14.89 10.70
CA PRO A 209 3.34 13.95 9.67
C PRO A 209 4.47 13.77 8.66
N GLY A 210 4.65 12.54 8.19
CA GLY A 210 5.54 12.25 7.07
C GLY A 210 4.92 12.73 5.76
N VAL A 211 5.71 13.41 4.93
CA VAL A 211 5.30 13.87 3.60
C VAL A 211 6.19 13.19 2.55
N SER A 212 5.58 12.50 1.59
CA SER A 212 6.28 12.02 0.39
C SER A 212 6.42 13.20 -0.58
N LEU A 213 7.65 13.59 -0.91
CA LEU A 213 7.88 14.76 -1.78
C LEU A 213 8.14 14.38 -3.23
N LYS A 214 8.63 13.17 -3.50
CA LYS A 214 9.04 12.75 -4.83
C LYS A 214 8.71 11.27 -5.07
N PRO A 215 8.08 10.93 -6.21
CA PRO A 215 8.01 9.55 -6.65
C PRO A 215 9.41 8.98 -6.83
N VAL A 216 9.56 7.71 -6.47
CA VAL A 216 10.80 6.96 -6.67
C VAL A 216 11.06 6.83 -8.16
N LEU A 217 12.28 7.19 -8.58
CA LEU A 217 12.72 6.94 -9.94
C LEU A 217 13.10 5.46 -10.08
N LEU A 218 12.44 4.79 -11.01
CA LEU A 218 12.69 3.39 -11.33
C LEU A 218 13.49 3.30 -12.63
N LYS A 219 14.23 2.20 -12.81
CA LYS A 219 15.06 1.94 -13.99
C LYS A 219 14.44 0.82 -14.82
N PRO A 220 13.50 1.14 -15.74
CA PRO A 220 12.90 0.12 -16.60
C PRO A 220 13.94 -0.52 -17.52
N ASP A 221 13.75 -1.80 -17.82
CA ASP A 221 14.47 -2.55 -18.84
C ASP A 221 13.99 -2.11 -20.23
N THR A 222 14.89 -1.49 -20.99
CA THR A 222 14.59 -0.93 -22.31
C THR A 222 14.31 -1.99 -23.39
N SER A 223 14.54 -3.27 -23.12
CA SER A 223 14.16 -4.38 -24.01
C SER A 223 12.71 -4.83 -23.85
N LYS A 224 12.00 -4.34 -22.82
CA LYS A 224 10.60 -4.68 -22.57
C LYS A 224 9.66 -3.59 -23.07
N THR A 225 8.46 -4.00 -23.45
CA THR A 225 7.32 -3.09 -23.67
C THR A 225 6.41 -3.15 -22.45
N TYR A 226 6.15 -2.00 -21.86
CA TYR A 226 5.42 -1.90 -20.59
C TYR A 226 3.96 -1.55 -20.80
N PHE A 227 3.10 -2.15 -19.99
CA PHE A 227 1.67 -1.90 -20.01
C PHE A 227 1.15 -1.67 -18.60
N LEU A 228 0.28 -0.66 -18.49
CA LEU A 228 -0.49 -0.39 -17.29
C LEU A 228 -1.69 -1.34 -17.25
N ILE A 229 -1.82 -2.02 -16.13
CA ILE A 229 -2.97 -2.84 -15.82
C ILE A 229 -3.78 -2.15 -14.72
N SER A 230 -5.08 -1.99 -14.95
CA SER A 230 -6.00 -1.29 -14.06
C SER A 230 -7.42 -1.82 -14.23
N THR A 231 -8.32 -1.47 -13.31
CA THR A 231 -9.76 -1.53 -13.60
C THR A 231 -10.13 -0.49 -14.66
N ARG A 232 -11.22 -0.73 -15.39
CA ARG A 232 -11.81 0.21 -16.37
C ARG A 232 -12.85 1.15 -15.74
N ASP A 233 -12.84 1.25 -14.41
CA ASP A 233 -13.76 2.13 -13.68
C ASP A 233 -13.47 3.59 -14.07
N ALA A 234 -14.48 4.47 -13.99
CA ALA A 234 -14.29 5.90 -14.30
C ALA A 234 -13.28 6.60 -13.37
N ARG A 235 -13.03 6.01 -12.20
CA ARG A 235 -12.07 6.47 -11.20
C ARG A 235 -11.29 5.26 -10.67
N PRO A 236 -10.30 4.76 -11.42
CA PRO A 236 -9.47 3.67 -10.95
C PRO A 236 -8.60 4.17 -9.79
N ASN A 237 -8.34 3.28 -8.84
CA ASN A 237 -7.65 3.55 -7.58
C ASN A 237 -6.46 2.59 -7.36
N GLU A 238 -6.48 1.44 -8.01
CA GLU A 238 -5.42 0.45 -7.99
C GLU A 238 -4.92 0.16 -9.40
N SER A 239 -3.61 -0.02 -9.54
CA SER A 239 -2.97 -0.41 -10.79
C SER A 239 -1.67 -1.14 -10.51
N TYR A 240 -1.16 -1.81 -11.53
CA TYR A 240 0.16 -2.42 -11.55
C TYR A 240 0.72 -2.41 -12.98
N VAL A 241 2.02 -2.66 -13.12
CA VAL A 241 2.73 -2.62 -14.41
C VAL A 241 3.21 -4.02 -14.78
N VAL A 242 3.11 -4.35 -16.06
CA VAL A 242 3.65 -5.58 -16.64
C VAL A 242 4.54 -5.23 -17.82
N GLY A 243 5.74 -5.82 -17.86
CA GLY A 243 6.67 -5.69 -18.98
C GLY A 243 6.71 -6.98 -19.80
N PHE A 244 6.44 -6.88 -21.10
CA PHE A 244 6.49 -8.00 -22.04
C PHE A 244 7.73 -7.95 -22.93
N SER A 245 8.23 -9.12 -23.29
CA SER A 245 9.30 -9.28 -24.29
C SER A 245 8.84 -10.08 -25.51
N ASP A 246 7.77 -10.87 -25.39
CA ASP A 246 7.18 -11.64 -26.49
C ASP A 246 6.34 -10.72 -27.42
N PRO A 247 6.68 -10.61 -28.72
CA PRO A 247 5.92 -9.84 -29.69
C PRO A 247 4.42 -10.20 -29.78
N GLU A 248 4.04 -11.47 -29.61
CA GLU A 248 2.62 -11.86 -29.67
C GLU A 248 1.87 -11.40 -28.42
N GLN A 249 2.46 -11.49 -27.23
CA GLN A 249 1.87 -10.94 -26.01
C GLN A 249 1.70 -9.41 -26.09
N ILE A 250 2.70 -8.70 -26.63
CA ILE A 250 2.63 -7.24 -26.88
C ILE A 250 1.47 -6.92 -27.82
N LYS A 251 1.33 -7.69 -28.91
CA LYS A 251 0.24 -7.52 -29.87
C LYS A 251 -1.12 -7.80 -29.24
N THR A 252 -1.27 -8.82 -28.41
CA THR A 252 -2.51 -9.10 -27.67
C THR A 252 -2.84 -7.98 -26.68
N ALA A 253 -1.85 -7.47 -25.94
CA ALA A 253 -2.04 -6.35 -25.02
C ALA A 253 -2.51 -5.08 -25.75
N ARG A 254 -1.91 -4.76 -26.90
CA ARG A 254 -2.35 -3.66 -27.78
C ARG A 254 -3.76 -3.88 -28.34
N ALA A 255 -4.10 -5.11 -28.71
CA ALA A 255 -5.44 -5.43 -29.21
C ALA A 255 -6.52 -5.21 -28.13
N GLN A 256 -6.22 -5.54 -26.88
CA GLN A 256 -7.11 -5.32 -25.73
C GLN A 256 -7.35 -3.85 -25.41
N ILE A 257 -6.37 -2.98 -25.66
CA ILE A 257 -6.54 -1.52 -25.54
C ILE A 257 -7.48 -1.00 -26.63
N ASN A 258 -7.30 -1.44 -27.87
CA ASN A 258 -7.96 -0.86 -29.04
C ASN A 258 -9.33 -1.48 -29.36
N THR A 259 -9.64 -2.67 -28.84
CA THR A 259 -10.85 -3.42 -29.20
C THR A 259 -11.85 -3.42 -28.06
N THR A 260 -12.96 -2.70 -28.22
CA THR A 260 -14.09 -2.74 -27.29
C THR A 260 -14.63 -4.16 -27.20
N GLY A 261 -14.83 -4.67 -25.98
CA GLY A 261 -15.33 -6.03 -25.72
C GLY A 261 -14.28 -7.15 -25.78
N PHE A 262 -13.03 -6.87 -26.16
CA PHE A 262 -11.94 -7.84 -26.04
C PHE A 262 -11.34 -7.77 -24.63
N GLU A 263 -12.02 -8.38 -23.67
CA GLU A 263 -11.66 -8.31 -22.26
C GLU A 263 -11.03 -9.62 -21.78
N LYS A 264 -9.69 -9.68 -21.82
CA LYS A 264 -8.94 -10.83 -21.30
C LYS A 264 -8.41 -10.57 -19.90
N ILE A 265 -8.49 -11.59 -19.07
CA ILE A 265 -7.83 -11.69 -17.77
C ILE A 265 -6.36 -12.04 -18.03
N LEU A 266 -5.45 -11.26 -17.47
CA LEU A 266 -4.03 -11.58 -17.48
C LEU A 266 -3.76 -12.66 -16.42
N VAL A 267 -3.38 -13.85 -16.87
CA VAL A 267 -2.93 -14.93 -15.97
C VAL A 267 -1.42 -14.93 -15.96
N ALA A 268 -0.84 -14.71 -14.79
CA ALA A 268 0.57 -14.41 -14.64
C ALA A 268 1.16 -14.98 -13.35
N ARG A 269 2.49 -15.06 -13.31
CA ARG A 269 3.25 -15.36 -12.10
C ARG A 269 3.95 -14.13 -11.56
N LEU A 270 3.97 -14.05 -10.24
CA LEU A 270 4.63 -13.06 -9.42
C LEU A 270 6.08 -13.47 -9.17
N GLN A 271 6.92 -12.48 -8.86
CA GLN A 271 8.15 -12.70 -8.13
C GLN A 271 8.38 -11.55 -7.15
N MET A 272 8.79 -11.89 -5.93
CA MET A 272 9.18 -10.92 -4.89
C MET A 272 10.48 -10.21 -5.30
N GLY A 273 10.55 -8.90 -5.06
CA GLY A 273 11.70 -8.06 -5.37
C GLY A 273 12.01 -7.95 -6.87
N HIS A 274 11.12 -8.42 -7.75
CA HIS A 274 11.37 -8.46 -9.18
C HIS A 274 11.04 -7.14 -9.88
N GLY A 275 11.77 -6.84 -10.95
CA GLY A 275 11.44 -5.80 -11.93
C GLY A 275 11.76 -4.37 -11.51
N GLY A 276 11.55 -3.97 -10.26
CA GLY A 276 11.79 -2.59 -9.81
C GLY A 276 11.08 -1.55 -10.68
N PHE A 277 9.94 -1.91 -11.30
CA PHE A 277 9.13 -1.03 -12.15
C PHE A 277 7.65 -1.00 -11.75
N ASN A 278 7.22 -1.97 -10.94
CA ASN A 278 5.81 -2.16 -10.61
C ASN A 278 5.38 -1.16 -9.52
N ARG A 279 4.30 -0.43 -9.77
CA ARG A 279 3.76 0.57 -8.84
C ARG A 279 2.29 0.87 -9.12
N ASN A 280 1.63 1.50 -8.17
CA ASN A 280 0.32 2.09 -8.37
C ASN A 280 0.44 3.50 -8.97
N TYR A 281 -0.09 3.73 -10.17
CA TYR A 281 -0.10 5.05 -10.82
C TYR A 281 -1.18 6.00 -10.30
N PHE A 282 -2.17 5.49 -9.55
CA PHE A 282 -3.27 6.29 -9.01
C PHE A 282 -3.01 6.76 -7.57
N SER A 283 -1.99 6.23 -6.90
CA SER A 283 -1.50 6.70 -5.61
C SER A 283 -0.06 7.21 -5.71
N LYS A 284 0.11 8.52 -5.90
CA LYS A 284 1.43 9.17 -6.06
C LYS A 284 2.34 9.02 -4.84
N ASP A 285 1.75 8.83 -3.65
CA ASP A 285 2.47 8.71 -2.39
C ASP A 285 2.80 7.25 -2.02
N HIS A 286 2.39 6.29 -2.85
CA HIS A 286 2.72 4.89 -2.64
C HIS A 286 4.07 4.57 -3.26
N ALA A 287 4.86 3.82 -2.50
CA ALA A 287 6.08 3.23 -3.03
C ALA A 287 5.76 2.20 -4.13
N PRO A 288 6.77 1.84 -4.94
CA PRO A 288 6.71 0.66 -5.79
C PRO A 288 6.28 -0.57 -4.98
N TYR A 289 5.56 -1.49 -5.62
CA TYR A 289 5.23 -2.77 -5.02
C TYR A 289 6.50 -3.60 -4.80
N SER A 290 6.47 -4.44 -3.76
CA SER A 290 7.54 -5.37 -3.41
C SER A 290 7.55 -6.62 -4.31
N TRP A 291 6.72 -6.64 -5.35
CA TRP A 291 6.59 -7.72 -6.32
C TRP A 291 6.41 -7.16 -7.72
N SER A 292 6.71 -7.98 -8.74
CA SER A 292 6.29 -7.73 -10.10
C SER A 292 5.86 -9.01 -10.79
N VAL A 293 5.21 -8.89 -11.94
CA VAL A 293 4.99 -10.02 -12.84
C VAL A 293 6.33 -10.48 -13.42
N SER A 294 6.65 -11.75 -13.26
CA SER A 294 7.84 -12.41 -13.79
C SER A 294 7.57 -13.16 -15.09
N GLU A 295 6.37 -13.75 -15.21
CA GLU A 295 5.95 -14.55 -16.36
C GLU A 295 4.45 -14.31 -16.62
N VAL A 296 4.06 -14.27 -17.90
CA VAL A 296 2.65 -14.24 -18.30
C VAL A 296 2.31 -15.54 -19.00
N ASP A 297 1.43 -16.32 -18.38
CA ASP A 297 1.00 -17.62 -18.90
C ASP A 297 0.05 -17.44 -20.09
N ALA A 298 -0.95 -16.55 -19.94
CA ALA A 298 -2.03 -16.42 -20.91
C ALA A 298 -2.85 -15.12 -20.75
N PHE A 299 -3.52 -14.75 -21.83
CA PHE A 299 -4.66 -13.84 -21.84
C PHE A 299 -5.94 -14.69 -21.94
N ALA A 300 -6.65 -14.88 -20.83
CA ALA A 300 -7.74 -15.84 -20.71
C ALA A 300 -9.12 -15.16 -20.62
N ASP A 301 -10.17 -15.84 -21.06
CA ASP A 301 -11.57 -15.41 -20.84
C ASP A 301 -12.05 -15.72 -19.42
N PHE A 302 -11.54 -16.82 -18.85
CA PHE A 302 -11.86 -17.28 -17.52
C PHE A 302 -10.58 -17.70 -16.80
N ALA A 303 -10.54 -17.46 -15.49
CA ALA A 303 -9.49 -17.94 -14.63
C ALA A 303 -10.10 -18.50 -13.34
N HIS A 304 -9.32 -19.26 -12.58
CA HIS A 304 -9.81 -19.85 -11.33
C HIS A 304 -9.93 -18.77 -10.24
N ILE A 305 -10.93 -18.86 -9.37
CA ILE A 305 -11.16 -17.84 -8.32
C ILE A 305 -10.00 -17.72 -7.32
N SER A 306 -9.21 -18.79 -7.17
CA SER A 306 -8.09 -18.82 -6.22
C SER A 306 -6.94 -17.88 -6.56
N CYS A 307 -6.83 -17.40 -7.81
CA CYS A 307 -5.82 -16.41 -8.20
C CYS A 307 -6.42 -15.01 -8.41
N ASP A 308 -7.72 -14.83 -8.14
CA ASP A 308 -8.33 -13.51 -8.13
C ASP A 308 -7.86 -12.70 -6.91
N GLY A 309 -8.01 -11.38 -6.97
CA GLY A 309 -7.56 -10.47 -5.94
C GLY A 309 -7.27 -9.08 -6.47
N SER A 310 -6.33 -8.40 -5.83
CA SER A 310 -5.90 -7.07 -6.23
C SER A 310 -4.41 -6.83 -5.94
N PRO A 311 -3.79 -5.82 -6.58
CA PRO A 311 -2.38 -5.51 -6.36
C PRO A 311 -2.04 -5.23 -4.90
N ASP A 312 -2.88 -4.48 -4.19
CA ASP A 312 -2.66 -4.16 -2.78
C ASP A 312 -2.83 -5.40 -1.89
N ILE A 313 -3.78 -6.29 -2.19
CA ILE A 313 -3.93 -7.57 -1.48
C ILE A 313 -2.69 -8.44 -1.66
N VAL A 314 -2.14 -8.51 -2.88
CA VAL A 314 -0.90 -9.25 -3.13
C VAL A 314 0.27 -8.64 -2.38
N GLU A 315 0.37 -7.31 -2.35
CA GLU A 315 1.41 -6.63 -1.57
C GLU A 315 1.29 -6.97 -0.08
N GLU A 316 0.07 -6.97 0.47
CA GLU A 316 -0.17 -7.33 1.87
C GLU A 316 0.16 -8.80 2.17
N ARG A 317 -0.13 -9.71 1.25
CA ARG A 317 -0.04 -11.16 1.45
C ARG A 317 1.04 -11.80 0.58
N LEU A 318 2.09 -11.05 0.25
CA LEU A 318 3.04 -11.45 -0.78
C LEU A 318 3.66 -12.82 -0.51
N LEU A 319 4.11 -13.08 0.73
CA LEU A 319 4.67 -14.38 1.11
C LEU A 319 3.68 -15.52 0.89
N GLN A 320 2.42 -15.34 1.28
CA GLN A 320 1.37 -16.35 1.06
C GLN A 320 1.21 -16.62 -0.43
N TYR A 321 1.05 -15.58 -1.25
CA TYR A 321 0.91 -15.73 -2.70
C TYR A 321 2.12 -16.44 -3.31
N THR A 322 3.35 -16.07 -2.92
CA THR A 322 4.55 -16.73 -3.45
C THR A 322 4.68 -18.19 -3.01
N ASN A 323 4.27 -18.51 -1.78
CA ASN A 323 4.25 -19.89 -1.27
C ASN A 323 3.20 -20.75 -1.99
N ASP A 324 2.07 -20.14 -2.38
CA ASP A 324 0.99 -20.78 -3.13
C ASP A 324 1.27 -20.87 -4.65
N GLY A 325 2.54 -20.73 -5.06
CA GLY A 325 2.98 -20.84 -6.45
C GLY A 325 2.98 -19.52 -7.23
N GLY A 326 2.66 -18.41 -6.58
CA GLY A 326 2.84 -17.07 -7.10
C GLY A 326 1.91 -16.71 -8.25
N ARG A 327 0.76 -17.35 -8.40
CA ARG A 327 -0.12 -17.10 -9.56
C ARG A 327 -1.15 -16.01 -9.27
N ILE A 328 -1.32 -15.08 -10.20
CA ILE A 328 -2.37 -14.07 -10.19
C ILE A 328 -3.23 -14.14 -11.44
N CYS A 329 -4.49 -13.77 -11.28
CA CYS A 329 -5.46 -13.62 -12.35
C CYS A 329 -6.54 -12.65 -11.92
N PHE A 330 -6.23 -11.38 -11.69
CA PHE A 330 -7.22 -10.45 -11.15
C PHE A 330 -8.38 -10.22 -12.13
N TRP A 331 -9.58 -10.69 -11.81
CA TRP A 331 -10.71 -10.79 -12.74
C TRP A 331 -11.21 -9.44 -13.23
N ARG A 332 -11.01 -8.36 -12.47
CA ARG A 332 -11.45 -7.00 -12.82
C ARG A 332 -10.40 -6.15 -13.54
N TYR A 333 -9.18 -6.65 -13.66
CA TYR A 333 -8.05 -5.88 -14.15
C TYR A 333 -7.79 -6.18 -15.63
N ARG A 334 -7.56 -5.13 -16.40
CA ARG A 334 -7.36 -5.20 -17.86
C ARG A 334 -6.14 -4.37 -18.25
N VAL A 335 -5.55 -4.72 -19.39
CA VAL A 335 -4.61 -3.83 -20.06
C VAL A 335 -5.37 -2.57 -20.46
N VAL A 336 -4.94 -1.42 -19.93
CA VAL A 336 -5.60 -0.13 -20.19
C VAL A 336 -4.75 0.82 -21.02
N ARG A 337 -3.42 0.67 -20.96
CA ARG A 337 -2.50 1.61 -21.62
C ARG A 337 -1.12 0.97 -21.83
N GLU A 338 -0.48 1.31 -22.93
CA GLU A 338 0.96 1.08 -23.14
C GLU A 338 1.75 2.26 -22.57
N LEU A 339 2.84 1.98 -21.86
CA LEU A 339 3.64 2.98 -21.15
C LEU A 339 4.99 3.18 -21.84
N THR A 340 5.43 4.43 -21.89
CA THR A 340 6.80 4.78 -22.26
C THR A 340 7.78 4.46 -21.13
N ASN A 341 9.05 4.23 -21.46
CA ASN A 341 10.11 4.06 -20.44
C ASN A 341 10.20 5.26 -19.49
N HIS A 342 9.91 6.47 -19.97
CA HIS A 342 9.87 7.65 -19.11
C HIS A 342 8.74 7.55 -18.08
N GLU A 343 7.51 7.24 -18.50
CA GLU A 343 6.36 7.06 -17.60
C GLU A 343 6.60 5.95 -16.57
N VAL A 344 7.25 4.85 -16.96
CA VAL A 344 7.65 3.76 -16.05
C VAL A 344 8.68 4.24 -15.03
N SER A 345 9.67 5.00 -15.48
CA SER A 345 10.72 5.52 -14.62
C SER A 345 10.21 6.50 -13.58
N VAL A 346 9.42 7.50 -14.00
CA VAL A 346 8.94 8.56 -13.10
C VAL A 346 7.68 8.19 -12.34
N GLY A 347 6.94 7.18 -12.79
CA GLY A 347 5.68 6.76 -12.17
C GLY A 347 4.55 7.77 -12.33
N ALA A 348 4.59 8.56 -13.39
CA ALA A 348 3.55 9.52 -13.74
C ALA A 348 3.12 9.28 -15.19
N LEU A 349 1.81 9.31 -15.43
CA LEU A 349 1.27 9.20 -16.78
C LEU A 349 1.39 10.54 -17.50
N ASN A 350 1.79 10.52 -18.76
CA ASN A 350 1.67 11.68 -19.61
C ASN A 350 0.18 11.92 -19.92
N PRO A 351 -0.31 13.18 -19.78
CA PRO A 351 -1.71 13.51 -20.01
C PRO A 351 -2.18 13.19 -21.43
#